data_AF-A0A820HZN8-F1
#
_entry.id   AF-A0A820HZN8-F1
#
_cell.length_a   1.000
_cell.length_b   1.000
_cell.length_c   1.000
_cell.angle_alpha   90.00
_cell.angle_beta   90.00
_cell.angle_gamma   90.00
#
_symmetry.space_group_name_H-M   'P 1'
#
loop_
_entity.id
_entity.type
_entity.pdbx_description
1 polymer ?
#
loop_
_entity_poly.entity_id
_entity_poly.type
_entity_poly.pdbx_seq_one_letter_code
_entity_poly.pdbx_strand_id
1 'polypeptide(L)'
;MGSAFTQVLANIYMLEWEQNLIQHQLNHKEIYGRYIDDIFMTTNQSLDDIQIVLEKAKHKDVNIEIECTIASTVNYLDVTITNEEGQLKTTVYHKPTAEPYYLPYRSDHPHKYHRNIPYSALTRAARLCSNVHDFNLERLRIEMSLLLGQYPLKLITNEFLRFFQMNKAMPVFQQLNQQAYQELHQQLLNRTARKDTTSNDTMKDPVRYPAVLQKNPWDRKKMYLRYPFENGPMAAFPKQLTSWWKKHYLFQGSHLQQIKLHSSDNRNIFRGGFL
;
A
#
# COMPACT_ATOMS: atom_id res chain seq x y z
N MET A 1 7.61 18.72 7.78
CA MET A 1 7.84 17.99 9.05
C MET A 1 8.77 18.85 9.90
N GLY A 2 8.42 19.08 11.17
CA GLY A 2 9.11 19.99 12.08
C GLY A 2 10.51 19.52 12.50
N SER A 3 11.16 20.31 13.36
CA SER A 3 12.51 20.02 13.90
C SER A 3 12.59 18.58 14.45
N ALA A 4 13.73 17.92 14.22
CA ALA A 4 14.02 16.60 14.78
C ALA A 4 13.82 16.55 16.31
N PHE A 5 14.12 17.67 16.98
CA PHE A 5 13.85 17.83 18.41
C PHE A 5 12.36 17.79 18.75
N THR A 6 11.52 18.44 17.95
CA THR A 6 10.06 18.46 18.16
C THR A 6 9.46 17.06 17.98
N GLN A 7 9.93 16.26 17.03
CA GLN A 7 9.46 14.88 16.87
C GLN A 7 9.86 13.99 18.05
N VAL A 8 11.06 14.18 18.59
CA VAL A 8 11.50 13.47 19.81
C VAL A 8 10.63 13.86 20.99
N LEU A 9 10.37 15.17 21.20
CA LEU A 9 9.48 15.64 22.25
C LEU A 9 8.06 15.09 22.11
N ALA A 10 7.50 15.12 20.89
CA ALA A 10 6.18 14.54 20.61
C ALA A 10 6.15 13.04 20.93
N ASN A 11 7.20 12.29 20.57
CA ASN A 11 7.29 10.87 20.89
C ASN A 11 7.39 10.60 22.39
N ILE A 12 8.13 11.42 23.15
CA ILE A 12 8.23 11.29 24.61
C ILE A 12 6.87 11.58 25.25
N TYR A 13 6.21 12.65 24.82
CA TYR A 13 4.87 13.03 25.29
C TYR A 13 3.86 11.94 25.01
N MET A 14 3.83 11.43 23.77
CA MET A 14 2.96 10.32 23.39
C MET A 14 3.27 9.03 24.15
N LEU A 15 4.55 8.76 24.46
CA LEU A 15 4.96 7.60 25.25
C LEU A 15 4.39 7.63 26.67
N GLU A 16 4.40 8.80 27.33
CA GLU A 16 3.78 8.97 28.65
C GLU A 16 2.26 8.84 28.58
N TRP A 17 1.66 9.40 27.53
CA TRP A 17 0.23 9.31 27.31
C TRP A 17 -0.24 7.86 27.02
N GLU A 18 0.52 7.06 26.27
CA GLU A 18 0.12 5.72 25.84
C GLU A 18 0.36 4.62 26.89
N GLN A 19 1.06 4.88 27.99
CA GLN A 19 1.45 3.85 28.98
C GLN A 19 0.29 2.96 29.46
N ASN A 20 -0.87 3.56 29.74
CA ASN A 20 -2.05 2.81 30.20
C ASN A 20 -2.59 1.85 29.11
N LEU A 21 -2.54 2.29 27.84
CA LEU A 21 -2.97 1.47 26.71
C LEU A 21 -1.96 0.35 26.47
N ILE A 22 -0.66 0.66 26.47
CA ILE A 22 0.40 -0.36 26.35
C ILE A 22 0.26 -1.41 27.45
N GLN A 23 0.07 -1.00 28.70
CA GLN A 23 -0.07 -1.94 29.82
C GLN A 23 -1.32 -2.81 29.70
N HIS A 24 -2.45 -2.21 29.30
CA HIS A 24 -3.68 -2.96 29.02
C HIS A 24 -3.44 -4.02 27.93
N GLN A 25 -2.82 -3.63 26.82
CA GLN A 25 -2.54 -4.51 25.69
C GLN A 25 -1.59 -5.66 26.07
N LEU A 26 -0.54 -5.37 26.85
CA LEU A 26 0.38 -6.39 27.37
C LEU A 26 -0.34 -7.39 28.28
N ASN A 27 -1.23 -6.92 29.16
CA ASN A 27 -1.99 -7.79 30.06
C ASN A 27 -2.94 -8.73 29.29
N HIS A 28 -3.50 -8.26 28.17
CA HIS A 28 -4.43 -9.02 27.34
C HIS A 28 -3.75 -9.82 26.21
N LYS A 29 -2.42 -9.74 26.06
CA LYS A 29 -1.63 -10.35 24.97
C LYS A 29 -2.10 -9.88 23.59
N GLU A 30 -2.43 -8.61 23.50
CA GLU A 30 -2.92 -7.95 22.29
C GLU A 30 -1.81 -7.12 21.64
N ILE A 31 -1.96 -6.81 20.36
CA ILE A 31 -0.99 -6.05 19.58
C ILE A 31 -1.27 -4.56 19.76
N TYR A 32 -0.22 -3.82 20.13
CA TYR A 32 -0.18 -2.36 20.09
C TYR A 32 0.99 -1.91 19.22
N GLY A 33 0.74 -0.98 18.31
CA GLY A 33 1.77 -0.37 17.49
C GLY A 33 1.45 1.09 17.23
N ARG A 34 2.48 1.94 17.31
CA ARG A 34 2.37 3.36 16.95
C ARG A 34 3.43 3.72 15.93
N TYR A 35 3.05 4.50 14.94
CA TYR A 35 3.94 5.14 14.00
C TYR A 35 3.64 6.63 13.94
N ILE A 36 4.44 7.41 14.66
CA ILE A 36 4.23 8.86 14.84
C ILE A 36 2.83 9.11 15.42
N ASP A 37 1.87 9.54 14.60
CA ASP A 37 0.52 9.90 15.00
C ASP A 37 -0.48 8.74 14.79
N ASP A 38 -0.14 7.75 13.97
CA ASP A 38 -1.02 6.62 13.68
C ASP A 38 -0.86 5.53 14.75
N ILE A 39 -1.97 5.11 15.36
CA ILE A 39 -2.01 4.01 16.34
C ILE A 39 -2.81 2.85 15.76
N PHE A 40 -2.27 1.65 15.91
CA PHE A 40 -2.94 0.38 15.61
C PHE A 40 -3.01 -0.47 16.88
N MET A 41 -4.19 -1.05 17.12
CA MET A 41 -4.43 -1.88 18.29
C MET A 41 -5.40 -3.01 17.95
N THR A 42 -5.21 -4.18 18.54
CA THR A 42 -6.16 -5.30 18.46
C THR A 42 -6.85 -5.48 19.80
N THR A 43 -8.08 -6.01 19.82
CA THR A 43 -8.69 -6.41 21.09
C THR A 43 -9.55 -7.66 20.97
N ASN A 44 -9.55 -8.47 22.03
CA ASN A 44 -10.42 -9.63 22.24
C ASN A 44 -11.58 -9.30 23.19
N GLN A 45 -11.67 -8.06 23.67
CA GLN A 45 -12.74 -7.61 24.57
C GLN A 45 -14.06 -7.38 23.82
N SER A 46 -15.14 -7.23 24.58
CA SER A 46 -16.42 -6.81 24.00
C SER A 46 -16.32 -5.39 23.43
N LEU A 47 -17.21 -5.06 22.48
CA LEU A 47 -17.26 -3.71 21.91
C LEU A 47 -17.54 -2.64 22.97
N ASP A 48 -18.31 -2.97 24.01
CA ASP A 48 -18.64 -2.03 25.09
C ASP A 48 -17.42 -1.76 25.98
N ASP A 49 -16.68 -2.82 26.33
CA ASP A 49 -15.47 -2.69 27.17
C ASP A 49 -14.39 -1.86 26.47
N ILE A 50 -14.15 -2.11 25.18
CA ILE A 50 -13.15 -1.35 24.43
C ILE A 50 -13.58 0.11 24.23
N GLN A 51 -14.87 0.38 24.04
CA GLN A 51 -15.37 1.74 23.98
C GLN A 51 -15.09 2.50 25.28
N ILE A 52 -15.27 1.88 26.44
CA ILE A 52 -14.94 2.49 27.74
C ILE A 52 -13.44 2.84 27.81
N VAL A 53 -12.57 1.94 27.34
CA VAL A 53 -11.11 2.19 27.30
C VAL A 53 -10.78 3.36 26.37
N LEU A 54 -11.37 3.40 25.17
CA LEU A 54 -11.14 4.46 24.19
C LEU A 54 -11.69 5.81 24.65
N GLU A 55 -12.86 5.84 25.28
CA GLU A 55 -13.43 7.07 25.84
C GLU A 55 -12.56 7.61 26.98
N LYS A 56 -12.02 6.74 27.84
CA LYS A 56 -11.01 7.15 28.84
C LYS A 56 -9.75 7.71 28.18
N ALA A 57 -9.30 7.13 27.07
CA ALA A 57 -8.13 7.60 26.35
C ALA A 57 -8.36 8.99 25.72
N LYS A 58 -9.52 9.22 25.09
CA LYS A 58 -9.92 10.51 24.51
C LYS A 58 -9.96 11.65 25.52
N HIS A 59 -10.38 11.37 26.76
CA HIS A 59 -10.49 12.38 27.82
C HIS A 59 -9.26 12.45 28.74
N LYS A 60 -8.23 11.65 28.47
CA LYS A 60 -7.01 11.62 29.31
C LYS A 60 -6.24 12.92 29.24
N ASP A 61 -6.23 13.58 28.08
CA ASP A 61 -5.44 14.78 27.84
C ASP A 61 -6.18 15.73 26.89
N VAL A 62 -6.33 16.98 27.30
CA VAL A 62 -7.03 18.02 26.53
C VAL A 62 -6.27 18.39 25.25
N ASN A 63 -4.95 18.14 25.20
CA ASN A 63 -4.12 18.48 24.04
C ASN A 63 -4.11 17.39 22.96
N ILE A 64 -4.71 16.22 23.21
CA ILE A 64 -4.71 15.08 22.28
C ILE A 64 -6.15 14.79 21.86
N GLU A 65 -6.40 14.94 20.56
CA GLU A 65 -7.65 14.52 19.94
C GLU A 65 -7.45 13.16 19.25
N ILE A 66 -8.35 12.21 19.51
CA ILE A 66 -8.23 10.84 19.01
C ILE A 66 -9.46 10.48 18.19
N GLU A 67 -9.23 10.20 16.91
CA GLU A 67 -10.21 9.59 16.04
C GLU A 67 -10.00 8.07 16.02
N CYS A 68 -10.94 7.32 16.58
CA CYS A 68 -10.87 5.86 16.62
C CYS A 68 -11.86 5.26 15.62
N THR A 69 -11.42 4.27 14.85
CA THR A 69 -12.31 3.44 14.02
C THR A 69 -12.15 1.98 14.42
N ILE A 70 -13.22 1.34 14.86
CA ILE A 70 -13.24 -0.10 15.18
C ILE A 70 -13.88 -0.84 14.01
N ALA A 71 -13.13 -1.76 13.40
CA ALA A 71 -13.62 -2.59 12.32
C ALA A 71 -12.85 -3.91 12.26
N SER A 72 -13.43 -4.93 11.63
CA SER A 72 -12.73 -6.17 11.29
C SER A 72 -11.69 -5.98 10.18
N THR A 73 -11.76 -4.88 9.44
CA THR A 73 -10.78 -4.49 8.42
C THR A 73 -10.40 -3.03 8.62
N VAL A 74 -9.12 -2.77 8.83
CA VAL A 74 -8.58 -1.42 9.04
C VAL A 74 -7.36 -1.19 8.15
N ASN A 75 -7.12 0.07 7.79
CA ASN A 75 -5.91 0.47 7.08
C ASN A 75 -4.95 1.09 8.08
N TYR A 76 -3.72 0.63 8.10
CA TYR A 76 -2.65 1.17 8.93
C TYR A 76 -1.40 1.32 8.07
N LEU A 77 -0.93 2.57 7.92
CA LEU A 77 0.17 2.93 7.02
C LEU A 77 -0.09 2.45 5.57
N ASP A 78 0.78 1.59 5.08
CA ASP A 78 0.78 1.01 3.73
C ASP A 78 0.08 -0.37 3.68
N VAL A 79 -0.63 -0.76 4.74
CA VAL A 79 -1.17 -2.11 4.92
C VAL A 79 -2.67 -2.06 5.24
N THR A 80 -3.44 -2.91 4.57
CA THR A 80 -4.81 -3.24 4.97
C THR A 80 -4.76 -4.52 5.78
N ILE A 81 -5.23 -4.45 7.02
CA ILE A 81 -5.22 -5.55 7.99
C ILE A 81 -6.67 -6.00 8.17
N THR A 82 -6.93 -7.28 7.89
CA THR A 82 -8.23 -7.93 8.04
C THR A 82 -8.12 -9.01 9.10
N ASN A 83 -9.02 -8.99 10.08
CA ASN A 83 -9.16 -10.05 11.05
C ASN A 83 -10.10 -11.14 10.50
N GLU A 84 -9.54 -12.32 10.22
CA GLU A 84 -10.26 -13.53 9.84
C GLU A 84 -10.26 -14.49 11.05
N GLU A 85 -11.27 -14.34 11.93
CA GLU A 85 -11.48 -15.24 13.09
C GLU A 85 -10.28 -15.38 14.03
N GLY A 86 -9.57 -14.27 14.30
CA GLY A 86 -8.38 -14.22 15.14
C GLY A 86 -7.07 -14.35 14.38
N GLN A 87 -7.11 -14.62 13.07
CA GLN A 87 -5.92 -14.55 12.21
C GLN A 87 -5.88 -13.21 11.48
N LEU A 88 -4.79 -12.47 11.66
CA LEU A 88 -4.57 -11.23 10.95
C LEU A 88 -3.99 -11.50 9.56
N LYS A 89 -4.77 -11.14 8.55
CA LYS A 89 -4.38 -11.17 7.15
C LYS A 89 -4.03 -9.77 6.68
N THR A 90 -2.87 -9.62 6.05
CA THR A 90 -2.36 -8.33 5.57
C THR A 90 -2.30 -8.30 4.05
N THR A 91 -2.62 -7.14 3.49
CA THR A 91 -2.53 -6.84 2.04
C THR A 91 -2.01 -5.42 1.84
N VAL A 92 -1.52 -5.09 0.64
CA VAL A 92 -1.05 -3.73 0.34
C VAL A 92 -2.23 -2.77 0.31
N TYR A 93 -2.20 -1.76 1.19
CA TYR A 93 -3.17 -0.68 1.11
C TYR A 93 -2.81 0.27 -0.02
N HIS A 94 -3.78 0.55 -0.88
CA HIS A 94 -3.68 1.57 -1.91
C HIS A 94 -4.69 2.66 -1.62
N LYS A 95 -4.21 3.86 -1.30
CA LYS A 95 -5.08 5.02 -1.12
C LYS A 95 -5.91 5.20 -2.41
N PRO A 96 -7.25 5.29 -2.33
CA PRO A 96 -8.11 5.41 -3.51
C PRO A 96 -7.77 6.61 -4.41
N THR A 97 -7.10 7.59 -3.84
CA THR A 97 -6.78 8.89 -4.41
C THR A 97 -5.31 8.99 -4.82
N ALA A 98 -4.48 8.04 -4.39
CA ALA A 98 -3.12 7.92 -4.86
C ALA A 98 -3.15 7.27 -6.23
N GLU A 99 -2.76 8.04 -7.24
CA GLU A 99 -2.43 7.47 -8.53
C GLU A 99 -1.23 6.53 -8.36
N PRO A 100 -1.22 5.34 -9.02
CA PRO A 100 -0.12 4.40 -8.94
C PRO A 100 1.08 4.92 -9.74
N TYR A 101 1.71 5.98 -9.25
CA TYR A 101 2.87 6.60 -9.88
C TYR A 101 4.10 5.76 -9.60
N TYR A 102 4.32 4.75 -10.45
CA TYR A 102 5.70 4.42 -10.78
C TYR A 102 6.26 5.50 -11.69
N LEU A 103 7.55 5.79 -11.51
CA LEU A 103 8.26 6.73 -12.35
C LEU A 103 8.09 6.34 -13.83
N PRO A 104 7.53 7.19 -14.70
CA PRO A 104 7.32 6.84 -16.10
C PRO A 104 8.62 6.44 -16.80
N TYR A 105 8.61 5.41 -17.63
CA TYR A 105 9.83 4.87 -18.26
C TYR A 105 10.56 5.87 -19.15
N ARG A 106 9.83 6.82 -19.73
CA ARG A 106 10.38 7.89 -20.58
C ARG A 106 10.91 9.10 -19.83
N SER A 107 10.80 9.10 -18.49
CA SER A 107 11.39 10.18 -17.70
C SER A 107 12.91 10.17 -17.82
N ASP A 108 13.54 11.33 -17.69
CA ASP A 108 15.00 11.47 -17.77
C ASP A 108 15.70 11.02 -16.47
N HIS A 109 15.55 9.75 -16.13
CA HIS A 109 16.21 9.13 -14.98
C HIS A 109 17.13 8.00 -15.43
N PRO A 110 18.23 7.75 -14.70
CA PRO A 110 19.12 6.66 -15.04
C PRO A 110 18.40 5.30 -15.08
N HIS A 111 18.71 4.48 -16.10
CA HIS A 111 18.09 3.17 -16.32
C HIS A 111 18.08 2.25 -15.09
N LYS A 112 19.07 2.38 -14.19
CA LYS A 112 19.10 1.63 -12.92
C LYS A 112 17.86 1.84 -12.05
N TYR A 113 17.28 3.04 -12.05
CA TYR A 113 16.06 3.32 -11.27
C TYR A 113 14.85 2.64 -11.88
N HIS A 114 14.69 2.76 -13.21
CA HIS A 114 13.64 2.05 -13.94
C HIS A 114 13.72 0.54 -13.72
N ARG A 115 14.93 -0.02 -13.74
CA ARG A 115 15.16 -1.45 -13.47
C ARG A 115 14.82 -1.86 -12.02
N ASN A 116 15.09 -1.00 -11.05
CA ASN A 116 14.88 -1.32 -9.64
C ASN A 116 13.43 -1.17 -9.19
N ILE A 117 12.63 -0.33 -9.85
CA ILE A 117 11.23 -0.10 -9.50
C ILE A 117 10.43 -1.41 -9.47
N PRO A 118 10.37 -2.24 -10.54
CA PRO A 118 9.64 -3.51 -10.52
C PRO A 118 10.09 -4.44 -9.39
N TYR A 119 11.40 -4.57 -9.19
CA TYR A 119 11.97 -5.43 -8.13
C TYR A 119 11.56 -4.96 -6.72
N SER A 120 11.66 -3.65 -6.46
CA SER A 120 11.29 -3.07 -5.17
C SER A 120 9.79 -3.16 -4.90
N ALA A 121 8.96 -2.98 -5.93
CA ALA A 121 7.51 -3.12 -5.84
C ALA A 121 7.12 -4.55 -5.47
N LEU A 122 7.70 -5.55 -6.13
CA LEU A 122 7.47 -6.96 -5.79
C LEU A 122 7.96 -7.32 -4.39
N THR A 123 9.11 -6.77 -3.98
CA THR A 123 9.65 -7.00 -2.63
C THR A 123 8.72 -6.42 -1.57
N ARG A 124 8.18 -5.21 -1.80
CA ARG A 124 7.16 -4.60 -0.92
C ARG A 124 5.90 -5.47 -0.88
N ALA A 125 5.36 -5.85 -2.04
CA ALA A 125 4.16 -6.69 -2.10
C ALA A 125 4.35 -8.02 -1.36
N ALA A 126 5.47 -8.71 -1.58
CA ALA A 126 5.77 -9.98 -0.94
C ALA A 126 6.00 -9.85 0.57
N ARG A 127 6.42 -8.68 1.07
CA ARG A 127 6.55 -8.41 2.51
C ARG A 127 5.22 -8.09 3.17
N LEU A 128 4.32 -7.42 2.46
CA LEU A 128 3.06 -6.92 3.03
C LEU A 128 1.90 -7.91 2.88
N CYS A 129 1.87 -8.73 1.84
CA CYS A 129 0.79 -9.70 1.63
C CYS A 129 1.03 -11.00 2.40
N SER A 130 0.08 -11.47 3.21
CA SER A 130 0.23 -12.74 3.95
C SER A 130 -0.04 -13.99 3.10
N ASN A 131 -0.85 -13.86 2.04
CA ASN A 131 -1.30 -14.97 1.20
C ASN A 131 -0.78 -14.84 -0.24
N VAL A 132 -0.48 -15.98 -0.89
CA VAL A 132 -0.04 -16.04 -2.29
C VAL A 132 -1.06 -15.44 -3.25
N HIS A 133 -2.36 -15.57 -2.96
CA HIS A 133 -3.41 -15.05 -3.82
C HIS A 133 -3.40 -13.52 -3.84
N ASP A 134 -3.35 -12.89 -2.66
CA ASP A 134 -3.31 -11.43 -2.54
C ASP A 134 -1.99 -10.87 -3.09
N PHE A 135 -0.88 -11.56 -2.87
CA PHE A 135 0.39 -11.23 -3.51
C PHE A 135 0.30 -11.27 -5.03
N ASN A 136 -0.35 -12.29 -5.61
CA ASN A 136 -0.48 -12.39 -7.06
C ASN A 136 -1.41 -11.30 -7.63
N LEU A 137 -2.48 -10.95 -6.93
CA LEU A 137 -3.32 -9.80 -7.31
C LEU A 137 -2.51 -8.50 -7.30
N GLU A 138 -1.70 -8.28 -6.27
CA GLU A 138 -0.82 -7.11 -6.19
C GLU A 138 0.27 -7.14 -7.27
N ARG A 139 0.87 -8.29 -7.55
CA ARG A 139 1.83 -8.50 -8.65
C ARG A 139 1.22 -8.07 -9.99
N LEU A 140 -0.02 -8.50 -10.28
CA LEU A 140 -0.73 -8.11 -11.49
C LEU A 140 -1.00 -6.60 -11.53
N ARG A 141 -1.36 -6.00 -10.39
CA ARG A 141 -1.53 -4.55 -10.27
C ARG A 141 -0.23 -3.79 -10.56
N ILE A 142 0.90 -4.27 -10.04
CA ILE A 142 2.23 -3.72 -10.29
C ILE A 142 2.56 -3.79 -11.79
N GLU A 143 2.38 -4.98 -12.40
CA GLU A 143 2.60 -5.20 -13.83
C GLU A 143 1.79 -4.24 -14.70
N MET A 144 0.49 -4.10 -14.41
CA MET A 144 -0.39 -3.15 -15.11
C MET A 144 0.06 -1.70 -14.93
N SER A 145 0.44 -1.31 -13.73
CA SER A 145 0.88 0.06 -13.45
C SER A 145 2.19 0.40 -14.18
N LEU A 146 3.12 -0.56 -14.30
CA LEU A 146 4.35 -0.40 -15.07
C LEU A 146 4.08 -0.30 -16.58
N LEU A 147 3.16 -1.10 -17.11
CA LEU A 147 2.74 -1.02 -18.52
C LEU A 147 2.11 0.35 -18.83
N LEU A 148 1.26 0.87 -17.94
CA LEU A 148 0.72 2.23 -18.05
C LEU A 148 1.83 3.29 -17.99
N GLY A 149 2.87 3.05 -17.18
CA GLY A 149 4.10 3.84 -17.14
C GLY A 149 5.01 3.67 -18.37
N GLN A 150 4.59 2.97 -19.42
CA GLN A 150 5.32 2.73 -20.68
C GLN A 150 6.61 1.92 -20.51
N TYR A 151 6.70 1.10 -19.47
CA TYR A 151 7.82 0.17 -19.33
C TYR A 151 7.76 -0.91 -20.42
N PRO A 152 8.89 -1.25 -21.07
CA PRO A 152 8.94 -2.34 -22.04
C PRO A 152 8.60 -3.67 -21.35
N LEU A 153 7.70 -4.45 -21.94
CA LEU A 153 7.27 -5.74 -21.37
C LEU A 153 8.47 -6.67 -21.08
N LYS A 154 9.46 -6.72 -21.99
CA LYS A 154 10.70 -7.49 -21.80
C LYS A 154 11.43 -7.10 -20.51
N LEU A 155 11.48 -5.82 -20.18
CA LEU A 155 12.12 -5.35 -18.95
C LEU A 155 11.31 -5.82 -17.74
N ILE A 156 9.99 -5.64 -17.75
CA ILE A 156 9.12 -6.08 -16.65
C ILE A 156 9.31 -7.59 -16.39
N THR A 157 9.21 -8.42 -17.44
CA THR A 157 9.37 -9.87 -17.33
C THR A 157 10.74 -10.25 -16.80
N ASN A 158 11.81 -9.65 -17.31
CA ASN A 158 13.18 -9.91 -16.84
C ASN A 158 13.35 -9.54 -15.36
N GLU A 159 12.76 -8.43 -14.92
CA GLU A 159 12.85 -7.98 -13.54
C GLU A 159 12.01 -8.82 -12.57
N PHE A 160 10.86 -9.29 -13.01
CA PHE A 160 10.03 -10.22 -12.25
C PHE A 160 10.77 -11.57 -12.10
N LEU A 161 11.29 -12.12 -13.20
CA LEU A 161 12.10 -13.34 -13.17
C LEU A 161 13.32 -13.17 -12.25
N ARG A 162 14.02 -12.04 -12.34
CA ARG A 162 15.14 -11.73 -11.44
C ARG A 162 14.72 -11.77 -9.98
N PHE A 163 13.58 -11.18 -9.62
CA PHE A 163 13.05 -11.22 -8.25
C PHE A 163 12.81 -12.65 -7.76
N PHE A 164 12.09 -13.47 -8.53
CA PHE A 164 11.78 -14.84 -8.11
C PHE A 164 13.03 -15.74 -8.08
N GLN A 165 13.95 -15.59 -9.03
CA GLN A 165 15.22 -16.33 -9.04
C GLN A 165 16.11 -15.97 -7.84
N MET A 166 16.31 -14.68 -7.57
CA MET A 166 17.15 -14.22 -6.46
C MET A 166 16.62 -14.66 -5.09
N ASN A 167 15.30 -14.83 -4.97
CA ASN A 167 14.67 -15.27 -3.73
C ASN A 167 14.28 -16.75 -3.74
N LYS A 168 14.80 -17.55 -4.69
CA LYS A 168 14.54 -18.99 -4.83
C LYS A 168 13.03 -19.36 -4.83
N ALA A 169 12.19 -18.47 -5.33
CA ALA A 169 10.73 -18.57 -5.30
C ALA A 169 10.10 -18.74 -6.69
N MET A 170 10.84 -19.34 -7.64
CA MET A 170 10.32 -19.66 -8.98
C MET A 170 9.00 -20.45 -8.99
N PRO A 171 8.75 -21.39 -8.05
CA PRO A 171 7.46 -22.08 -8.01
C PRO A 171 6.27 -21.13 -7.87
N VAL A 172 6.41 -20.03 -7.12
CA VAL A 172 5.35 -19.01 -6.91
C VAL A 172 5.01 -18.27 -8.21
N PHE A 173 6.00 -18.11 -9.11
CA PHE A 173 5.79 -17.46 -10.39
C PHE A 173 5.12 -18.38 -11.41
N GLN A 174 5.44 -19.68 -11.38
CA GLN A 174 4.90 -20.67 -12.31
C GLN A 174 3.51 -21.16 -11.89
N GLN A 175 3.28 -21.29 -10.58
CA GLN A 175 2.05 -21.80 -9.98
C GLN A 175 1.78 -21.04 -8.67
N LEU A 176 0.51 -20.91 -8.28
CA LEU A 176 0.11 -20.28 -7.01
C LEU A 176 0.42 -21.20 -5.81
N ASN A 177 1.70 -21.50 -5.60
CA ASN A 177 2.16 -22.38 -4.52
C ASN A 177 2.26 -21.61 -3.20
N GLN A 178 1.33 -21.91 -2.29
CA GLN A 178 1.24 -21.26 -0.97
C GLN A 178 2.45 -21.54 -0.08
N GLN A 179 2.98 -22.76 -0.08
CA GLN A 179 4.12 -23.14 0.77
C GLN A 179 5.40 -22.40 0.34
N ALA A 180 5.69 -22.40 -0.96
CA ALA A 180 6.84 -21.66 -1.51
C ALA A 180 6.71 -20.15 -1.27
N TYR A 181 5.47 -19.61 -1.29
CA TYR A 181 5.23 -18.22 -0.96
C TYR A 181 5.46 -17.91 0.52
N GLN A 182 5.05 -18.78 1.43
CA GLN A 182 5.28 -18.59 2.86
C GLN A 182 6.78 -18.56 3.19
N GLU A 183 7.57 -19.43 2.56
CA GLU A 183 9.04 -19.40 2.69
C GLU A 183 9.63 -18.08 2.18
N LEU A 184 9.21 -17.61 1.00
CA LEU A 184 9.61 -16.31 0.45
C LEU A 184 9.24 -15.16 1.40
N HIS A 185 8.00 -15.14 1.89
CA HIS A 185 7.47 -14.10 2.76
C HIS A 185 8.28 -14.02 4.06
N GLN A 186 8.49 -15.14 4.74
CA GLN A 186 9.28 -15.21 5.97
C GLN A 186 10.74 -14.79 5.74
N GLN A 187 11.36 -15.23 4.64
CA GLN A 187 12.72 -14.79 4.29
C GLN A 187 12.81 -13.28 4.08
N LEU A 188 11.82 -12.67 3.44
CA LEU A 188 11.81 -11.23 3.16
C LEU A 188 11.48 -10.37 4.38
N LEU A 189 10.68 -10.87 5.32
CA LEU A 189 10.41 -10.24 6.61
C LEU A 189 11.66 -10.23 7.48
N ASN A 190 12.39 -11.36 7.54
CA ASN A 190 13.60 -11.49 8.34
C ASN A 190 14.82 -10.78 7.73
N ARG A 191 14.75 -10.39 6.46
CA ARG A 191 15.78 -9.52 5.86
C ARG A 191 15.64 -8.11 6.43
N THR A 192 16.59 -7.75 7.29
CA THR A 192 16.81 -6.36 7.71
C THR A 192 16.82 -5.44 6.48
N ALA A 193 16.05 -4.36 6.50
CA ALA A 193 16.03 -3.38 5.41
C ALA A 193 17.40 -2.72 5.18
N ARG A 194 18.27 -2.79 6.19
CA ARG A 194 19.69 -2.46 6.12
C ARG A 194 20.49 -3.73 5.87
N LYS A 195 21.20 -3.79 4.74
CA LYS A 195 22.58 -4.30 4.82
C LYS A 195 23.23 -3.52 5.95
N ASP A 196 23.69 -4.20 7.00
CA ASP A 196 24.72 -3.65 7.88
C ASP A 196 25.92 -3.33 7.00
N THR A 197 25.86 -2.16 6.41
CA THR A 197 26.94 -1.58 5.62
C THR A 197 27.78 -0.94 6.70
N THR A 198 28.83 -1.63 7.10
CA THR A 198 29.99 -1.04 7.76
C THR A 198 30.50 0.11 6.89
N SER A 199 29.91 1.30 7.01
CA SER A 199 30.40 2.56 6.45
C SER A 199 29.60 3.72 7.05
N ASN A 200 30.26 4.49 7.91
CA ASN A 200 29.96 5.90 8.14
C ASN A 200 29.82 6.60 6.77
N ASP A 201 28.68 7.20 6.44
CA ASP A 201 28.55 8.62 6.01
C ASP A 201 27.21 8.97 5.31
N THR A 202 26.63 10.11 5.72
CA THR A 202 25.56 10.97 5.13
C THR A 202 24.10 10.51 4.92
N MET A 203 23.22 11.13 5.72
CA MET A 203 21.78 11.36 5.52
C MET A 203 21.45 12.20 4.27
N LYS A 204 20.29 11.97 3.63
CA LYS A 204 19.50 13.03 2.95
C LYS A 204 17.99 12.84 3.20
N ASP A 205 17.33 13.99 3.35
CA ASP A 205 16.13 14.26 4.14
C ASP A 205 14.82 14.30 3.29
N PRO A 206 13.76 13.56 3.65
CA PRO A 206 12.49 13.53 2.92
C PRO A 206 11.57 14.75 3.17
N VAL A 207 12.01 15.79 3.89
CA VAL A 207 11.24 17.01 4.23
C VAL A 207 10.58 17.75 3.05
N ARG A 208 10.97 17.55 1.78
CA ARG A 208 10.68 18.59 0.79
C ARG A 208 9.22 18.73 0.30
N TYR A 209 8.37 17.71 0.11
CA TYR A 209 6.96 17.93 -0.33
C TYR A 209 5.98 16.76 -0.03
N PRO A 210 4.93 16.93 0.79
CA PRO A 210 3.83 15.97 0.91
C PRO A 210 2.53 16.49 0.25
N ALA A 211 1.84 15.64 -0.51
CA ALA A 211 0.65 16.03 -1.28
C ALA A 211 -0.54 15.07 -1.07
N VAL A 212 -1.59 15.64 -0.46
CA VAL A 212 -3.04 15.36 -0.68
C VAL A 212 -3.76 14.30 0.18
N LEU A 213 -4.78 14.80 0.90
CA LEU A 213 -5.94 14.12 1.51
C LEU A 213 -7.12 14.09 0.51
N GLN A 214 -7.97 13.05 0.51
CA GLN A 214 -9.27 13.12 -0.18
C GLN A 214 -10.38 12.29 0.49
N LYS A 215 -11.61 12.74 0.23
CA LYS A 215 -12.83 12.68 1.07
C LYS A 215 -13.98 11.77 0.55
N ASN A 216 -13.77 10.88 -0.42
CA ASN A 216 -14.89 10.12 -1.02
C ASN A 216 -14.83 8.60 -0.75
N PRO A 217 -15.96 7.96 -0.36
CA PRO A 217 -16.03 6.51 -0.14
C PRO A 217 -15.98 5.72 -1.47
N TRP A 218 -15.34 4.54 -1.42
CA TRP A 218 -14.97 3.72 -2.58
C TRP A 218 -16.05 2.71 -3.00
N ASP A 219 -16.32 2.57 -4.30
CA ASP A 219 -17.30 1.61 -4.87
C ASP A 219 -16.58 0.45 -5.58
N ARG A 220 -16.66 -0.76 -4.99
CA ARG A 220 -15.98 -1.99 -5.47
C ARG A 220 -16.45 -2.47 -6.85
N LYS A 221 -17.59 -1.97 -7.36
CA LYS A 221 -18.19 -2.40 -8.64
C LYS A 221 -17.76 -1.55 -9.83
N LYS A 222 -16.99 -0.48 -9.59
CA LYS A 222 -16.55 0.48 -10.61
C LYS A 222 -15.03 0.62 -10.60
N MET A 223 -14.42 0.45 -11.77
CA MET A 223 -13.00 0.70 -11.96
C MET A 223 -12.85 2.00 -12.77
N TYR A 224 -12.31 3.04 -12.15
CA TYR A 224 -12.02 4.30 -12.81
C TYR A 224 -10.59 4.29 -13.36
N LEU A 225 -10.44 4.37 -14.69
CA LEU A 225 -9.14 4.49 -15.33
C LEU A 225 -8.96 5.92 -15.85
N ARG A 226 -8.05 6.67 -15.23
CA ARG A 226 -7.64 8.00 -15.71
C ARG A 226 -6.39 7.85 -16.59
N TYR A 227 -6.32 8.60 -17.69
CA TYR A 227 -5.17 8.58 -18.60
C TYR A 227 -4.74 10.02 -18.92
N PRO A 228 -3.43 10.31 -19.07
CA PRO A 228 -2.92 11.68 -19.03
C PRO A 228 -2.82 12.40 -20.39
N PHE A 229 -3.21 11.78 -21.50
CA PHE A 229 -2.96 12.34 -22.85
C PHE A 229 -4.25 12.48 -23.67
N GLU A 230 -4.67 13.72 -23.88
CA GLU A 230 -5.79 14.04 -24.77
C GLU A 230 -5.37 14.20 -26.24
N ASN A 231 -4.14 14.65 -26.49
CA ASN A 231 -3.67 15.01 -27.83
C ASN A 231 -2.37 14.30 -28.19
N GLY A 232 -2.27 13.94 -29.48
CA GLY A 232 -1.15 13.19 -30.05
C GLY A 232 -1.54 11.75 -30.43
N PRO A 233 -0.56 10.86 -30.66
CA PRO A 233 -0.79 9.51 -31.19
C PRO A 233 -1.66 8.60 -30.28
N MET A 234 -2.04 9.08 -29.09
CA MET A 234 -2.81 8.35 -28.07
C MET A 234 -4.29 8.75 -27.98
N ALA A 235 -4.82 9.61 -28.86
CA ALA A 235 -6.24 9.98 -28.88
C ALA A 235 -7.20 8.77 -29.04
N ALA A 236 -6.72 7.67 -29.64
CA ALA A 236 -7.49 6.43 -29.80
C ALA A 236 -7.44 5.48 -28.58
N PHE A 237 -6.61 5.78 -27.57
CA PHE A 237 -6.35 4.90 -26.43
C PHE A 237 -7.60 4.46 -25.67
N PRO A 238 -8.61 5.33 -25.38
CA PRO A 238 -9.81 4.90 -24.67
C PRO A 238 -10.60 3.81 -25.44
N LYS A 239 -10.65 3.94 -26.77
CA LYS A 239 -11.31 2.96 -27.64
C LYS A 239 -10.53 1.65 -27.71
N GLN A 240 -9.20 1.72 -27.79
CA GLN A 240 -8.32 0.54 -27.77
C GLN A 240 -8.39 -0.20 -26.43
N LEU A 241 -8.33 0.53 -25.32
CA LEU A 241 -8.47 -0.02 -23.97
C LEU A 241 -9.81 -0.73 -23.80
N THR A 242 -10.91 -0.13 -24.26
CA THR A 242 -12.24 -0.76 -24.19
C THR A 242 -12.28 -2.05 -25.01
N SER A 243 -11.62 -2.07 -26.18
CA SER A 243 -11.49 -3.27 -27.02
C SER A 243 -10.66 -4.37 -26.33
N TRP A 244 -9.50 -4.03 -25.76
CA TRP A 244 -8.66 -4.97 -25.02
C TRP A 244 -9.35 -5.51 -23.76
N TRP A 245 -10.07 -4.64 -23.04
CA TRP A 245 -10.84 -5.03 -21.86
C TRP A 245 -11.89 -6.09 -22.21
N LYS A 246 -12.68 -5.86 -23.26
CA LYS A 246 -13.66 -6.82 -23.77
C LYS A 246 -13.01 -8.14 -24.22
N LYS A 247 -11.87 -8.05 -24.92
CA LYS A 247 -11.20 -9.22 -25.51
C LYS A 247 -10.51 -10.11 -24.50
N HIS A 248 -9.85 -9.53 -23.50
CA HIS A 248 -8.94 -10.28 -22.62
C HIS A 248 -9.48 -10.48 -21.20
N TYR A 249 -10.49 -9.71 -20.76
CA TYR A 249 -10.93 -9.70 -19.37
C TYR A 249 -12.44 -9.98 -19.18
N LEU A 250 -13.25 -9.86 -20.24
CA LEU A 250 -14.72 -9.96 -20.22
C LEU A 250 -15.24 -11.25 -20.91
N PHE A 251 -14.56 -12.37 -20.68
CA PHE A 251 -14.98 -13.70 -21.17
C PHE A 251 -15.85 -14.43 -20.13
N GLN A 252 -16.65 -15.41 -20.59
CA GLN A 252 -17.51 -16.22 -19.71
C GLN A 252 -16.66 -16.95 -18.66
N GLY A 253 -16.95 -16.70 -17.38
CA GLY A 253 -16.22 -17.27 -16.23
C GLY A 253 -15.18 -16.33 -15.60
N SER A 254 -14.96 -15.12 -16.14
CA SER A 254 -14.07 -14.13 -15.53
C SER A 254 -14.68 -13.49 -14.27
N HIS A 255 -13.92 -13.44 -13.17
CA HIS A 255 -14.28 -12.72 -11.94
C HIS A 255 -14.49 -11.19 -12.16
N LEU A 256 -14.01 -10.66 -13.29
CA LEU A 256 -14.10 -9.24 -13.64
C LEU A 256 -15.36 -8.88 -14.45
N GLN A 257 -16.23 -9.86 -14.75
CA GLN A 257 -17.43 -9.66 -15.57
C GLN A 257 -18.42 -8.63 -14.96
N GLN A 258 -18.41 -8.46 -13.64
CA GLN A 258 -19.29 -7.54 -12.91
C GLN A 258 -18.73 -6.12 -12.76
N ILE A 259 -17.46 -5.88 -13.13
CA ILE A 259 -16.79 -4.60 -12.94
C ILE A 259 -17.04 -3.68 -14.14
N LYS A 260 -17.59 -2.49 -13.89
CA LYS A 260 -17.78 -1.46 -14.92
C LYS A 260 -16.53 -0.58 -15.03
N LEU A 261 -15.89 -0.61 -16.21
CA LEU A 261 -14.77 0.27 -16.54
C LEU A 261 -15.29 1.67 -16.92
N HIS A 262 -14.90 2.68 -16.16
CA HIS A 262 -15.14 4.09 -16.49
C HIS A 262 -13.81 4.76 -16.81
N SER A 263 -13.65 5.26 -18.04
CA SER A 263 -12.54 6.16 -18.36
C SER A 263 -12.99 7.60 -18.11
N SER A 264 -12.24 8.36 -17.31
CA SER A 264 -12.55 9.78 -17.06
C SER A 264 -11.35 10.65 -17.41
N ASP A 265 -11.66 11.79 -18.01
CA ASP A 265 -10.70 12.84 -18.37
C ASP A 265 -10.29 13.66 -17.12
N ASN A 266 -9.06 14.16 -17.08
CA ASN A 266 -8.49 14.90 -15.95
C ASN A 266 -8.90 16.39 -15.93
N ARG A 267 -9.64 16.88 -16.93
CA ARG A 267 -10.07 18.29 -17.00
C ARG A 267 -10.99 18.76 -15.88
N ASN A 268 -11.70 17.88 -15.18
CA ASN A 268 -12.64 18.30 -14.12
C ASN A 268 -12.01 18.52 -12.73
N ILE A 269 -10.70 18.27 -12.55
CA ILE A 269 -10.03 18.54 -11.26
C ILE A 269 -9.53 20.00 -11.19
N PHE A 270 -9.20 20.62 -12.32
CA PHE A 270 -8.60 21.97 -12.35
C PHE A 270 -9.61 23.13 -12.45
N ARG A 271 -10.93 22.87 -12.39
CA ARG A 271 -11.96 23.93 -12.38
C ARG A 271 -12.59 24.21 -11.01
N GLY A 272 -12.13 23.56 -9.94
CA GLY A 272 -12.64 23.79 -8.59
C GLY A 272 -11.76 24.72 -7.74
N GLY A 273 -11.93 26.03 -7.92
CA GLY A 273 -11.74 27.04 -6.86
C GLY A 273 -10.32 27.43 -6.46
N PHE A 274 -9.71 28.33 -7.22
CA PHE A 274 -8.98 29.46 -6.64
C PHE A 274 -9.88 30.70 -6.75
N LEU A 275 -10.64 30.94 -5.70
CA LEU A 275 -11.14 32.23 -5.19
C LEU A 275 -11.69 31.99 -3.78
#